data_AF-A0A1D7QBM1-F1
#
_entry.id   AF-A0A1D7QBM1-F1
#
_cell.length_a   1.000
_cell.length_b   1.000
_cell.length_c   1.000
_cell.angle_alpha   90.00
_cell.angle_beta   90.00
_cell.angle_gamma   90.00
#
_symmetry.space_group_name_H-M   'P 1'
#
loop_
_entity.id
_entity.type
_entity.pdbx_description
1 polymer ?
#
loop_
_entity_poly.entity_id
_entity_poly.type
_entity_poly.pdbx_seq_one_letter_code
_entity_poly.pdbx_strand_id
1 'polypeptide(L)'
;MILLVIAMNTLFAQDTLNPSRPKALLNFNDQNPVFKLQDEQLSNKNGFMRYDVLTGYREGVSPISENFGLNFQAQIDHEKGTHRIKMYNLSIQDMLTHGLRKSNRVILEVKDPGKYRYHLDYGNELEWLRKNGYCYEMMMPIGVINSMQIVDDDLCRLFKVKIRNEKRMIDGKEREVLVISEQ
;
A
#
# COMPACT_ATOMS: atom_id res chain seq x y z
N MET A 1 35.30 8.83 13.28
CA MET A 1 34.50 10.07 13.22
C MET A 1 33.31 9.80 12.32
N ILE A 2 32.16 9.45 12.89
CA ILE A 2 30.94 9.10 12.14
C ILE A 2 30.11 10.37 12.04
N LEU A 3 29.92 10.86 10.81
CA LEU A 3 29.09 12.03 10.53
C LEU A 3 27.61 11.61 10.60
N LEU A 4 26.90 12.10 11.62
CA LEU A 4 25.46 11.98 11.76
C LEU A 4 24.83 13.24 11.15
N VAL A 5 24.32 13.16 9.92
CA VAL A 5 23.60 14.27 9.29
C VAL A 5 22.13 14.16 9.68
N ILE A 6 21.69 15.00 10.62
CA ILE A 6 20.28 15.14 11.00
C ILE A 6 19.68 16.22 10.08
N ALA A 7 18.97 15.80 9.04
CA ALA A 7 18.13 16.69 8.26
C ALA A 7 16.72 16.73 8.91
N MET A 8 16.47 17.76 9.72
CA MET A 8 15.12 18.13 10.14
C MET A 8 14.43 18.86 8.99
N ASN A 9 13.64 18.15 8.19
CA ASN A 9 12.69 18.77 7.27
C ASN A 9 11.27 18.54 7.79
N THR A 10 10.65 19.62 8.26
CA THR A 10 9.21 19.74 8.43
C THR A 10 8.54 19.60 7.07
N LEU A 11 7.87 18.47 6.81
CA LEU A 11 7.02 18.28 5.63
C LEU A 11 5.57 18.12 6.07
N PHE A 12 4.89 19.25 6.17
CA PHE A 12 3.45 19.33 5.91
C PHE A 12 3.30 19.48 4.40
N ALA A 13 2.68 18.50 3.73
CA ALA A 13 1.87 18.65 2.51
C ALA A 13 1.64 17.26 1.89
N GLN A 14 0.56 16.58 2.27
CA GLN A 14 -0.02 15.50 1.45
C GLN A 14 -1.31 15.96 0.74
N ASP A 15 -1.62 17.27 0.74
CA ASP A 15 -2.97 17.76 0.39
C ASP A 15 -3.07 18.69 -0.81
N THR A 16 -2.00 18.91 -1.56
CA THR A 16 -2.09 19.76 -2.75
C THR A 16 -1.27 19.19 -3.88
N LEU A 17 -1.95 18.56 -4.83
CA LEU A 17 -1.77 18.82 -6.27
C LEU A 17 -2.85 18.04 -7.03
N ASN A 18 -3.75 18.79 -7.67
CA ASN A 18 -4.71 18.28 -8.65
C ASN A 18 -4.18 18.62 -10.05
N PRO A 19 -3.18 17.90 -10.60
CA PRO A 19 -2.81 18.06 -11.99
C PRO A 19 -3.93 17.44 -12.83
N SER A 20 -4.49 18.24 -13.74
CA SER A 20 -5.42 17.82 -14.79
C SER A 20 -5.03 16.45 -15.34
N ARG A 21 -5.75 15.41 -14.91
CA ARG A 21 -5.40 14.01 -15.15
C ARG A 21 -5.46 13.73 -16.67
N PRO A 22 -4.47 13.01 -17.24
CA PRO A 22 -4.63 12.43 -18.57
C PRO A 22 -5.94 11.64 -18.57
N LYS A 23 -6.77 11.81 -19.61
CA LYS A 23 -8.04 11.07 -19.79
C LYS A 23 -7.80 9.61 -19.39
N ALA A 24 -8.43 9.19 -18.30
CA ALA A 24 -8.37 7.82 -17.83
C ALA A 24 -8.57 6.89 -19.03
N LEU A 25 -7.71 5.90 -19.19
CA LEU A 25 -7.98 4.80 -20.12
C LEU A 25 -9.37 4.29 -19.78
N LEU A 26 -10.32 4.55 -20.68
CA LEU A 26 -11.79 4.49 -20.52
C LEU A 26 -12.36 3.11 -20.12
N ASN A 27 -11.51 2.14 -19.80
CA ASN A 27 -11.87 0.74 -19.62
C ASN A 27 -11.44 0.14 -18.27
N PHE A 28 -10.84 0.91 -17.34
CA PHE A 28 -10.61 0.36 -16.00
C PHE A 28 -11.93 0.34 -15.22
N ASN A 29 -12.51 -0.84 -15.11
CA ASN A 29 -13.68 -1.08 -14.26
C ASN A 29 -13.20 -1.54 -12.88
N ASP A 30 -13.25 -0.63 -11.91
CA ASP A 30 -12.83 -0.89 -10.53
C ASP A 30 -13.78 -1.84 -9.77
N GLN A 31 -14.96 -2.12 -10.34
CA GLN A 31 -15.93 -3.10 -9.82
C GLN A 31 -15.54 -4.54 -10.18
N ASN A 32 -14.70 -4.72 -11.20
CA ASN A 32 -14.22 -6.03 -11.62
C ASN A 32 -12.81 -6.31 -11.09
N PRO A 33 -12.51 -7.56 -10.69
CA PRO A 33 -11.16 -7.94 -10.32
C PRO A 33 -10.14 -7.71 -11.43
N VAL A 34 -8.92 -7.33 -11.06
CA VAL A 34 -7.81 -7.16 -12.03
C VAL A 34 -7.38 -8.50 -12.64
N PHE A 35 -7.68 -9.60 -11.95
CA PHE A 35 -7.38 -10.95 -12.40
C PHE A 35 -8.65 -11.70 -12.79
N LYS A 36 -8.56 -12.52 -13.84
CA LYS A 36 -9.64 -13.41 -14.24
C LYS A 36 -9.52 -14.70 -13.43
N LEU A 37 -10.52 -14.98 -12.60
CA LEU A 37 -10.65 -16.27 -11.94
C LEU A 37 -10.97 -17.35 -13.00
N GLN A 38 -10.36 -18.53 -12.85
CA GLN A 38 -10.73 -19.72 -13.62
C GLN A 38 -12.03 -20.35 -13.07
N ASP A 39 -12.71 -21.19 -13.85
CA ASP A 39 -14.01 -21.76 -13.48
C ASP A 39 -13.89 -22.65 -12.22
N GLU A 40 -12.76 -23.32 -12.03
CA GLU A 40 -12.42 -24.11 -10.85
C GLU A 40 -12.27 -23.25 -9.59
N GLN A 41 -11.83 -22.00 -9.77
CA GLN A 41 -11.65 -21.02 -8.70
C GLN A 41 -12.99 -20.41 -8.28
N LEU A 42 -13.85 -20.13 -9.27
CA LEU A 42 -15.22 -19.64 -9.05
C LEU A 42 -16.15 -20.68 -8.44
N SER A 43 -15.95 -21.96 -8.77
CA SER A 43 -16.80 -23.07 -8.32
C SER A 43 -16.42 -23.61 -6.94
N ASN A 44 -15.27 -23.21 -6.39
CA ASN A 44 -14.83 -23.72 -5.11
C ASN A 44 -15.50 -22.98 -3.94
N LYS A 45 -16.43 -23.70 -3.30
CA LYS A 45 -17.20 -23.21 -2.16
C LYS A 45 -16.49 -23.40 -0.81
N ASN A 46 -15.29 -23.98 -0.77
CA ASN A 46 -14.68 -24.40 0.49
C ASN A 46 -14.14 -23.24 1.35
N GLY A 47 -14.33 -21.97 0.98
CA GLY A 47 -14.04 -20.86 1.91
C GLY A 47 -12.55 -20.66 2.26
N PHE A 48 -11.64 -21.50 1.73
CA PHE A 48 -10.22 -21.48 2.06
C PHE A 48 -9.32 -20.87 0.98
N MET A 49 -9.78 -20.78 -0.27
CA MET A 49 -8.94 -20.25 -1.35
C MET A 49 -8.92 -18.73 -1.33
N ARG A 50 -7.70 -18.20 -1.42
CA ARG A 50 -7.41 -16.77 -1.46
C ARG A 50 -6.64 -16.49 -2.73
N TYR A 51 -6.90 -15.33 -3.32
CA TYR A 51 -6.24 -14.89 -4.53
C TYR A 51 -5.70 -13.50 -4.30
N ASP A 52 -4.39 -13.35 -4.38
CA ASP A 52 -3.71 -12.06 -4.38
C ASP A 52 -3.05 -11.80 -5.72
N VAL A 53 -2.98 -10.53 -6.09
CA VAL A 53 -2.14 -10.08 -7.19
C VAL A 53 -1.44 -8.79 -6.79
N LEU A 54 -0.14 -8.72 -7.07
CA LEU A 54 0.63 -7.49 -7.02
C LEU A 54 1.11 -7.16 -8.43
N THR A 55 0.80 -5.96 -8.88
CA THR A 55 1.24 -5.41 -10.17
C THR A 55 1.90 -4.07 -9.95
N GLY A 56 2.59 -3.55 -10.97
CA GLY A 56 3.15 -2.21 -10.94
C GLY A 56 2.08 -1.11 -11.05
N TYR A 57 2.55 0.10 -11.29
CA TYR A 57 1.70 1.27 -11.53
C TYR A 57 0.78 1.06 -12.75
N ARG A 58 -0.45 1.59 -12.65
CA ARG A 58 -1.45 1.55 -13.71
C ARG A 58 -1.89 2.95 -14.11
N GLU A 59 -1.57 3.34 -15.34
CA GLU A 59 -1.97 4.64 -15.89
C GLU A 59 -3.49 4.78 -15.94
N GLY A 60 -3.99 5.97 -15.59
CA GLY A 60 -5.42 6.27 -15.56
C GLY A 60 -6.19 5.75 -14.34
N VAL A 61 -5.54 5.00 -13.44
CA VAL A 61 -6.11 4.62 -12.15
C VAL A 61 -5.63 5.61 -11.09
N SER A 62 -6.55 6.13 -10.27
CA SER A 62 -6.17 7.02 -9.18
C SER A 62 -5.76 6.22 -7.95
N PRO A 63 -4.82 6.72 -7.14
CA PRO A 63 -4.57 6.11 -5.85
C PRO A 63 -5.85 6.01 -5.02
N ILE A 64 -6.05 4.88 -4.36
CA ILE A 64 -7.18 4.73 -3.44
C ILE A 64 -6.87 5.58 -2.21
N SER A 65 -7.78 6.51 -1.92
CA SER A 65 -7.78 7.33 -0.71
C SER A 65 -9.23 7.44 -0.26
N GLU A 66 -9.63 6.57 0.66
CA GLU A 66 -10.97 6.61 1.25
C GLU A 66 -11.07 7.65 2.37
N ASN A 67 -12.27 7.77 2.95
CA ASN A 67 -12.51 8.56 4.14
C ASN A 67 -11.53 8.15 5.27
N PHE A 68 -11.10 9.12 6.07
CA PHE A 68 -10.11 8.95 7.13
C PHE A 68 -8.67 8.66 6.67
N GLY A 69 -8.37 8.83 5.38
CA GLY A 69 -7.01 8.68 4.83
C GLY A 69 -6.57 7.23 4.69
N LEU A 70 -7.52 6.30 4.54
CA LEU A 70 -7.22 4.89 4.28
C LEU A 70 -6.81 4.71 2.82
N ASN A 71 -5.71 3.99 2.63
CA ASN A 71 -5.16 3.71 1.29
C ASN A 71 -5.64 2.36 0.72
N PHE A 72 -6.80 1.87 1.15
CA PHE A 72 -7.39 0.65 0.62
C PHE A 72 -8.91 0.74 0.62
N GLN A 73 -9.54 -0.07 -0.23
CA GLN A 73 -10.99 -0.27 -0.26
C GLN A 73 -11.29 -1.74 0.01
N ALA A 74 -12.26 -1.99 0.88
CA ALA A 74 -12.81 -3.31 1.17
C ALA A 74 -14.25 -3.41 0.66
N GLN A 75 -14.54 -4.44 -0.15
CA GLN A 75 -15.86 -4.68 -0.73
C GLN A 75 -16.30 -6.12 -0.45
N ILE A 76 -17.53 -6.29 0.04
CA ILE A 76 -18.12 -7.60 0.28
C ILE A 76 -19.12 -7.90 -0.85
N ASP A 77 -18.93 -9.02 -1.53
CA ASP A 77 -19.85 -9.59 -2.51
C ASP A 77 -20.57 -10.76 -1.86
N HIS A 78 -21.75 -10.48 -1.29
CA HIS A 78 -22.57 -11.49 -0.62
C HIS A 78 -23.12 -12.57 -1.56
N GLU A 79 -23.30 -12.26 -2.85
CA GLU A 79 -23.78 -13.22 -3.84
C GLU A 79 -22.70 -14.28 -4.12
N LYS A 80 -21.45 -13.84 -4.28
CA LYS A 80 -20.31 -14.74 -4.51
C LYS A 80 -19.70 -15.29 -3.23
N GLY A 81 -20.11 -14.80 -2.07
CA GLY A 81 -19.52 -15.19 -0.79
C GLY A 81 -18.06 -14.72 -0.65
N THR A 82 -17.69 -13.57 -1.23
CA THR A 82 -16.31 -13.06 -1.23
C THR A 82 -16.16 -11.68 -0.60
N HIS A 83 -14.96 -11.42 -0.12
CA HIS A 83 -14.47 -10.16 0.40
C HIS A 83 -13.23 -9.78 -0.43
N ARG A 84 -13.26 -8.59 -1.00
CA ARG A 84 -12.24 -8.06 -1.90
C ARG A 84 -11.59 -6.84 -1.26
N ILE A 85 -10.27 -6.86 -1.13
CA ILE A 85 -9.46 -5.74 -0.67
C ILE A 85 -8.62 -5.27 -1.83
N LYS A 86 -8.62 -3.96 -2.11
CA LYS A 86 -7.83 -3.36 -3.20
C LYS A 86 -7.07 -2.13 -2.74
N MET A 87 -5.89 -1.94 -3.31
CA MET A 87 -4.93 -0.86 -3.09
C MET A 87 -4.35 -0.50 -4.45
N TYR A 88 -4.53 0.73 -4.96
CA TYR A 88 -4.05 1.07 -6.31
C TYR A 88 -3.08 2.22 -6.30
N ASN A 89 -2.04 2.14 -7.12
CA ASN A 89 -1.03 3.17 -7.34
C ASN A 89 -0.48 3.78 -6.04
N LEU A 90 -0.04 2.92 -5.12
CA LEU A 90 0.50 3.34 -3.82
C LEU A 90 1.98 2.99 -3.72
N SER A 91 2.70 3.75 -2.90
CA SER A 91 4.06 3.39 -2.51
C SER A 91 4.06 2.15 -1.62
N ILE A 92 5.20 1.46 -1.53
CA ILE A 92 5.35 0.30 -0.63
C ILE A 92 5.03 0.71 0.82
N GLN A 93 5.51 1.87 1.27
CA GLN A 93 5.21 2.36 2.61
C GLN A 93 3.70 2.57 2.81
N ASP A 94 3.02 3.17 1.83
CA ASP A 94 1.59 3.47 1.95
C ASP A 94 0.73 2.21 1.97
N MET A 95 1.13 1.18 1.23
CA MET A 95 0.48 -0.14 1.27
C MET A 95 0.67 -0.83 2.63
N LEU A 96 1.90 -0.82 3.15
CA LEU A 96 2.23 -1.47 4.43
C LEU A 96 1.67 -0.71 5.65
N THR A 97 1.33 0.57 5.49
CA THR A 97 0.77 1.42 6.57
C THR A 97 -0.72 1.65 6.44
N HIS A 98 -1.32 1.25 5.31
CA HIS A 98 -2.73 1.49 4.97
C HIS A 98 -3.15 2.97 5.02
N GLY A 99 -2.20 3.90 4.95
CA GLY A 99 -2.45 5.35 5.16
C GLY A 99 -2.66 5.76 6.62
N LEU A 100 -2.60 4.82 7.57
CA LEU A 100 -2.86 5.06 9.00
C LEU A 100 -1.66 5.61 9.78
N ARG A 101 -0.47 5.65 9.17
CA ARG A 101 0.75 6.10 9.83
C ARG A 101 1.31 7.31 9.12
N LYS A 102 1.50 8.39 9.89
CA LYS A 102 2.27 9.54 9.42
C LYS A 102 3.69 9.09 9.08
N SER A 103 4.21 9.57 7.95
CA SER A 103 5.53 9.23 7.43
C SER A 103 6.67 9.53 8.42
N ASN A 104 6.52 10.51 9.32
CA ASN A 104 7.50 10.80 10.38
C ASN A 104 7.53 9.79 11.55
N ARG A 105 6.63 8.81 11.55
CA ARG A 105 6.61 7.69 12.50
C ARG A 105 6.98 6.37 11.84
N VAL A 106 7.45 6.41 10.59
CA VAL A 106 7.91 5.23 9.85
C VAL A 106 9.41 5.35 9.61
N ILE A 107 10.15 4.36 10.09
CA ILE A 107 11.59 4.22 9.88
C ILE A 107 11.80 3.16 8.82
N LEU A 108 12.59 3.50 7.80
CA LEU A 108 12.95 2.60 6.71
C LEU A 108 14.39 2.12 6.93
N GLU A 109 14.55 0.83 7.21
CA GLU A 109 15.83 0.14 7.34
C GLU A 109 16.03 -0.78 6.13
N VAL A 110 16.16 -0.14 4.98
CA VAL A 110 16.20 -0.77 3.65
C VAL A 110 17.35 -0.18 2.84
N LYS A 111 17.86 -0.90 1.85
CA LYS A 111 19.00 -0.44 1.05
C LYS A 111 18.70 0.82 0.24
N ASP A 112 17.48 0.92 -0.30
CA ASP A 112 17.03 2.07 -1.10
C ASP A 112 15.70 2.62 -0.56
N PRO A 113 15.73 3.59 0.37
CA PRO A 113 14.52 4.22 0.92
C PRO A 113 13.68 4.92 -0.15
N GLY A 114 14.30 5.34 -1.26
CA GLY A 114 13.64 6.04 -2.37
C GLY A 114 12.68 5.16 -3.16
N LYS A 115 12.76 3.84 -3.02
CA LYS A 115 11.78 2.90 -3.56
C LYS A 115 10.51 2.78 -2.70
N TYR A 116 10.63 3.06 -1.41
CA TYR A 116 9.55 2.82 -0.44
C TYR A 116 8.67 4.03 -0.20
N ARG A 117 9.24 5.23 -0.29
CA ARG A 117 8.58 6.49 -0.02
C ARG A 117 9.10 7.59 -0.94
N TYR A 118 8.18 8.38 -1.48
CA TYR A 118 8.50 9.57 -2.25
C TYR A 118 9.13 10.66 -1.36
N HIS A 119 10.12 11.37 -1.92
CA HIS A 119 10.72 12.57 -1.34
C HIS A 119 10.72 13.67 -2.40
N LEU A 120 10.52 14.93 -2.00
CA LEU A 120 10.46 16.07 -2.94
C LEU A 120 11.72 16.20 -3.80
N ASP A 121 12.87 15.81 -3.25
CA ASP A 121 14.16 15.83 -3.96
C ASP A 121 14.23 14.84 -5.14
N TYR A 122 13.27 13.91 -5.25
CA TYR A 122 13.19 12.95 -6.36
C TYR A 122 12.45 13.51 -7.60
N GLY A 123 11.99 14.76 -7.55
CA GLY A 123 11.41 15.44 -8.70
C GLY A 123 9.88 15.33 -8.73
N ASN A 124 9.32 14.80 -9.81
CA ASN A 124 7.87 14.72 -9.98
C ASN A 124 7.29 13.46 -9.30
N GLU A 125 6.35 13.64 -8.39
CA GLU A 125 5.71 12.54 -7.65
C GLU A 125 5.03 11.52 -8.56
N LEU A 126 4.32 11.97 -9.61
CA LEU A 126 3.65 11.06 -10.54
C LEU A 126 4.65 10.22 -11.34
N GLU A 127 5.75 10.80 -11.78
CA GLU A 127 6.83 10.06 -12.46
C GLU A 127 7.52 9.07 -11.52
N TRP A 128 7.71 9.45 -10.25
CA TRP A 128 8.21 8.56 -9.22
C TRP A 128 7.24 7.39 -8.98
N LEU A 129 5.95 7.68 -8.87
CA LEU A 129 4.89 6.70 -8.64
C LEU A 129 4.72 5.76 -9.84
N ARG A 130 4.95 6.23 -11.07
CA ARG A 130 5.02 5.36 -12.27
C ARG A 130 6.10 4.28 -12.18
N LYS A 131 7.20 4.57 -11.46
CA LYS A 131 8.34 3.63 -11.29
C LYS A 131 8.23 2.79 -10.02
N ASN A 132 7.67 3.36 -8.95
CA ASN A 132 7.71 2.79 -7.60
C ASN A 132 6.32 2.51 -7.00
N GLY A 133 5.25 2.86 -7.73
CA GLY A 133 3.88 2.61 -7.33
C GLY A 133 3.43 1.21 -7.71
N TYR A 134 2.57 0.65 -6.89
CA TYR A 134 2.04 -0.70 -7.07
C TYR A 134 0.52 -0.72 -6.94
N CYS A 135 -0.10 -1.70 -7.59
CA CYS A 135 -1.49 -2.06 -7.42
C CYS A 135 -1.57 -3.46 -6.82
N TYR A 136 -2.30 -3.59 -5.72
CA TYR A 136 -2.57 -4.85 -5.06
C TYR A 136 -4.07 -5.09 -4.95
N GLU A 137 -4.43 -6.35 -5.09
CA GLU A 137 -5.79 -6.79 -4.90
C GLU A 137 -5.81 -8.19 -4.33
N MET A 138 -6.65 -8.41 -3.32
CA MET A 138 -6.87 -9.70 -2.68
C MET A 138 -8.37 -10.01 -2.67
N MET A 139 -8.72 -11.22 -3.09
CA MET A 139 -10.04 -11.81 -2.87
C MET A 139 -9.95 -12.99 -1.90
N MET A 140 -10.84 -13.01 -0.93
CA MET A 140 -10.96 -14.06 0.07
C MET A 140 -12.43 -14.36 0.36
N PRO A 141 -12.78 -15.52 0.94
CA PRO A 141 -14.17 -15.82 1.25
C PRO A 141 -14.71 -15.04 2.44
N ILE A 142 -16.03 -14.78 2.45
CA ILE A 142 -16.72 -14.16 3.59
C ILE A 142 -16.64 -15.14 4.77
N GLY A 143 -16.11 -14.68 5.91
CA GLY A 143 -15.88 -15.52 7.10
C GLY A 143 -14.40 -15.67 7.48
N VAL A 144 -13.48 -15.21 6.63
CA VAL A 144 -12.07 -15.07 7.02
C VAL A 144 -11.94 -13.98 8.08
N ILE A 145 -11.64 -14.39 9.31
CA ILE A 145 -11.29 -13.51 10.43
C ILE A 145 -9.88 -12.95 10.17
N ASN A 146 -9.62 -11.71 10.58
CA ASN A 146 -8.32 -11.02 10.43
C ASN A 146 -7.86 -10.81 8.98
N SER A 147 -8.78 -10.45 8.09
CA SER A 147 -8.49 -10.13 6.68
C SER A 147 -7.32 -9.15 6.51
N MET A 148 -7.21 -8.12 7.36
CA MET A 148 -6.11 -7.15 7.28
C MET A 148 -4.76 -7.72 7.70
N GLN A 149 -4.70 -8.60 8.71
CA GLN A 149 -3.44 -9.27 9.08
C GLN A 149 -2.94 -10.13 7.93
N ILE A 150 -3.86 -10.80 7.21
CA ILE A 150 -3.51 -11.60 6.04
C ILE A 150 -2.94 -10.71 4.93
N VAL A 151 -3.53 -9.54 4.69
CA VAL A 151 -2.99 -8.55 3.76
C VAL A 151 -1.59 -8.11 4.19
N ASP A 152 -1.38 -7.82 5.48
CA ASP A 152 -0.07 -7.40 6.01
C ASP A 152 1.02 -8.46 5.79
N ASP A 153 0.72 -9.71 6.16
CA ASP A 153 1.62 -10.84 5.99
C ASP A 153 1.97 -11.05 4.52
N ASP A 154 0.98 -10.88 3.65
CA ASP A 154 1.11 -11.05 2.21
C ASP A 154 1.95 -9.96 1.56
N LEU A 155 1.68 -8.69 1.89
CA LEU A 155 2.50 -7.56 1.44
C LEU A 155 3.94 -7.66 1.96
N CYS A 156 4.14 -8.07 3.21
CA CYS A 156 5.48 -8.31 3.76
C CYS A 156 6.23 -9.39 2.97
N ARG A 157 5.55 -10.50 2.64
CA ARG A 157 6.09 -11.59 1.82
C ARG A 157 6.44 -11.12 0.41
N LEU A 158 5.52 -10.42 -0.25
CA LEU A 158 5.68 -9.95 -1.63
C LEU A 158 6.81 -8.92 -1.77
N PHE A 159 6.91 -7.98 -0.83
CA PHE A 159 7.98 -6.96 -0.81
C PHE A 159 9.26 -7.41 -0.12
N LYS A 160 9.29 -8.64 0.45
CA LYS A 160 10.42 -9.19 1.20
C LYS A 160 10.87 -8.26 2.33
N VAL A 161 9.91 -7.81 3.12
CA VAL A 161 10.15 -6.93 4.27
C VAL A 161 9.59 -7.50 5.55
N LYS A 162 9.98 -6.90 6.67
CA LYS A 162 9.41 -7.11 8.01
C LYS A 162 8.92 -5.77 8.53
N ILE A 163 7.75 -5.77 9.14
CA ILE A 163 7.19 -4.63 9.86
C ILE A 163 7.26 -4.93 11.35
N ARG A 164 7.68 -3.96 12.16
CA ARG A 164 7.67 -4.06 13.62
C ARG A 164 7.39 -2.72 14.28
N ASN A 165 6.65 -2.74 15.37
CA ASN A 165 6.49 -1.55 16.22
C ASN A 165 7.64 -1.52 17.23
N GLU A 166 8.32 -0.39 17.32
CA GLU A 166 9.40 -0.16 18.26
C GLU A 166 9.19 1.15 19.01
N LYS A 167 9.76 1.24 20.22
CA LYS A 167 9.91 2.50 20.93
C LYS A 167 11.32 3.03 20.68
N ARG A 168 11.45 4.24 20.14
CA ARG A 168 12.74 4.89 19.90
C ARG A 168 12.78 6.30 20.48
N MET A 169 13.96 6.70 20.93
CA MET A 169 14.22 8.08 21.32
C MET A 169 14.42 8.94 20.06
N ILE A 170 13.52 9.89 19.84
CA ILE A 170 13.55 10.85 18.73
C ILE A 170 13.41 12.24 19.32
N ASP A 171 14.40 13.11 19.07
CA ASP A 171 14.47 14.47 19.62
C ASP A 171 14.33 14.51 21.16
N GLY A 172 14.98 13.57 21.85
CA GLY A 172 14.92 13.46 23.31
C GLY A 172 13.60 12.97 23.88
N LYS A 173 12.67 12.47 23.04
CA LYS A 173 11.39 11.89 23.49
C LYS A 173 11.24 10.45 23.01
N GLU A 174 10.77 9.56 23.89
CA GLU A 174 10.37 8.21 23.49
C GLU A 174 9.13 8.32 22.60
N ARG A 175 9.19 7.70 21.42
CA ARG A 175 8.08 7.62 20.48
C ARG A 175 7.92 6.19 19.98
N GLU A 176 6.68 5.77 19.84
CA GLU A 176 6.36 4.56 19.10
C GLU A 176 6.51 4.84 17.60
N VAL A 177 7.26 3.98 16.92
CA VAL A 177 7.56 4.04 15.50
C VAL A 177 7.34 2.68 14.85
N LEU A 178 6.91 2.72 13.60
CA LEU A 178 6.86 1.55 12.74
C LEU A 178 8.19 1.43 12.01
N VAL A 179 8.85 0.29 12.10
CA VAL A 179 10.08 0.01 11.36
C VAL A 179 9.79 -0.97 10.25
N ILE A 180 10.13 -0.61 9.03
CA ILE A 180 10.07 -1.46 7.84
C ILE A 180 11.52 -1.79 7.46
N SER A 181 11.88 -3.08 7.44
CA SER A 181 13.22 -3.53 7.06
C SER A 181 13.17 -4.63 6.01
N GLU A 182 14.17 -4.67 5.12
CA GLU A 182 14.33 -5.80 4.19
C GLU A 182 14.65 -7.10 4.94
N GLN A 183 14.23 -8.23 4.36
CA GLN A 183 14.56 -9.58 4.83
C GLN A 183 15.88 -10.10 4.28
#